data_AF-A0A7C1DZR9-F1
#
_entry.id   AF-A0A7C1DZR9-F1
#
_cell.length_a   1.000
_cell.length_b   1.000
_cell.length_c   1.000
_cell.angle_alpha   90.00
_cell.angle_beta   90.00
_cell.angle_gamma   90.00
#
_symmetry.space_group_name_H-M   'P 1'
#
loop_
_entity.id
_entity.type
_entity.pdbx_description
1 polymer ?
#
loop_
_entity_poly.entity_id
_entity_poly.type
_entity_poly.pdbx_seq_one_letter_code
_entity_poly.pdbx_strand_id
1 'polypeptide(L)'
;MNIADKGLLIFLILILGFAPVRSEEGMWIPLLLEKYNIEDMQEKGCRLSAEQIYSINQDCLADAVVIFGRGCTGEVISAEGLVLTNHHCGFSAIQSLSSLDNNFITNGYWAMSREEELPGQDLTVTFLRYIEDVTEKIMEGIDHSMDDEQKELIIQKNMHQLTADGSGGNGSRTIIKSFYYGNEYYLFVYDVFRDIRLVGAPPNSIGNFGSDQDNWMWPRHTGDFSLFRIYADKDNMPADYSPDNIPYKPRKHFEISLNGVHEGDFTMVLGYPGSTEQFLYS
;
A
#
# COMPACT_ATOMS: atom_id res chain seq x y z
N MET A 1 54.30 -21.41 -10.90
CA MET A 1 53.31 -20.67 -11.71
C MET A 1 54.07 -19.58 -12.46
N ASN A 2 54.29 -19.78 -13.77
CA ASN A 2 55.00 -18.83 -14.61
C ASN A 2 54.20 -17.52 -14.74
N ILE A 3 54.85 -16.45 -15.21
CA ILE A 3 54.21 -15.12 -15.38
C ILE A 3 52.93 -15.24 -16.24
N ALA A 4 52.94 -16.11 -17.24
CA ALA A 4 51.77 -16.43 -18.07
C ALA A 4 50.61 -17.05 -17.27
N ASP A 5 50.91 -17.99 -16.36
CA ASP A 5 49.91 -18.64 -15.51
C ASP A 5 49.32 -17.68 -14.47
N LYS A 6 50.13 -16.72 -13.97
CA LYS A 6 49.67 -15.64 -13.09
C LYS A 6 48.76 -14.65 -13.82
N GLY A 7 49.10 -14.31 -15.07
CA GLY A 7 48.27 -13.46 -15.93
C GLY A 7 46.92 -14.09 -16.24
N LEU A 8 46.89 -15.39 -16.53
CA LEU A 8 45.66 -16.15 -16.77
C LEU A 8 44.77 -16.22 -15.52
N LEU A 9 45.37 -16.43 -14.33
CA LEU A 9 44.63 -16.46 -13.06
C LEU A 9 44.02 -15.09 -12.73
N ILE A 10 44.77 -13.99 -12.92
CA ILE A 10 44.28 -12.63 -12.70
C ILE A 10 43.14 -12.30 -13.68
N PHE A 11 43.26 -12.70 -14.94
CA PHE A 11 42.21 -12.51 -15.94
C PHE A 11 40.93 -13.29 -15.61
N LEU A 12 41.05 -14.53 -15.11
CA LEU A 12 39.90 -15.34 -14.65
C LEU A 12 39.22 -14.74 -13.41
N ILE A 13 39.97 -14.19 -12.46
CA ILE A 13 39.41 -13.48 -11.30
C ILE A 13 38.72 -12.18 -11.73
N LEU A 14 39.27 -11.46 -12.71
CA LEU A 14 38.65 -10.28 -13.32
C LEU A 14 37.38 -10.60 -14.12
N ILE A 15 37.21 -11.81 -14.66
CA ILE A 15 35.95 -12.20 -15.32
C ILE A 15 34.89 -12.64 -14.29
N LEU A 16 35.31 -13.33 -13.22
CA LEU A 16 34.41 -13.78 -12.14
C LEU A 16 33.94 -12.63 -11.23
N GLY A 17 34.69 -11.53 -11.14
CA GLY A 17 34.33 -10.35 -10.34
C GLY A 17 33.29 -9.41 -10.97
N PHE A 18 32.86 -9.66 -12.21
CA PHE A 18 31.90 -8.83 -12.95
C PHE A 18 30.59 -9.58 -13.27
N ALA A 19 30.23 -10.59 -12.47
CA ALA A 19 28.86 -11.09 -12.53
C ALA A 19 27.93 -9.93 -12.14
N PRO A 20 27.00 -9.50 -13.01
CA PRO A 20 26.04 -8.47 -12.63
C PRO A 20 25.21 -9.01 -11.47
N VAL A 21 25.29 -8.37 -10.32
CA VAL A 21 24.33 -8.58 -9.25
C VAL A 21 23.00 -8.06 -9.80
N ARG A 22 22.06 -8.97 -10.05
CA ARG A 22 20.71 -8.63 -10.50
C ARG A 22 19.77 -8.68 -9.30
N SER A 23 19.16 -7.55 -8.95
CA SER A 23 18.00 -7.51 -8.07
C SER A 23 16.74 -7.61 -8.93
N GLU A 24 16.15 -8.80 -9.02
CA GLU A 24 14.87 -8.98 -9.72
C GLU A 24 13.67 -8.69 -8.81
N GLU A 25 13.87 -8.73 -7.49
CA GLU A 25 12.87 -8.42 -6.48
C GLU A 25 12.97 -6.95 -6.03
N GLY A 26 11.83 -6.33 -5.73
CA GLY A 26 11.80 -4.94 -5.27
C GLY A 26 10.40 -4.41 -5.00
N MET A 27 10.32 -3.36 -4.20
CA MET A 27 9.11 -2.58 -3.95
C MET A 27 9.23 -1.27 -4.71
N TRP A 28 8.44 -1.12 -5.78
CA TRP A 28 8.61 -0.05 -6.77
C TRP A 28 7.57 1.07 -6.55
N ILE A 29 8.01 2.32 -6.70
CA ILE A 29 7.09 3.47 -6.64
C ILE A 29 6.24 3.47 -7.93
N PRO A 30 4.89 3.45 -7.85
CA PRO A 30 4.04 3.37 -9.03
C PRO A 30 4.30 4.47 -10.07
N LEU A 31 4.66 5.68 -9.62
CA LEU A 31 5.04 6.82 -10.46
C LEU A 31 6.20 6.50 -11.42
N LEU A 32 7.08 5.56 -11.07
CA LEU A 32 8.31 5.27 -11.80
C LEU A 32 8.23 4.00 -12.66
N LEU A 33 7.07 3.33 -12.70
CA LEU A 33 6.90 2.04 -13.39
C LEU A 33 7.21 2.12 -14.88
N GLU A 34 6.77 3.18 -15.55
CA GLU A 34 7.04 3.38 -16.98
C GLU A 34 8.54 3.45 -17.27
N LYS A 35 9.30 4.10 -16.37
CA LYS A 35 10.74 4.32 -16.54
C LYS A 35 11.57 3.07 -16.30
N TYR A 36 11.18 2.21 -15.35
CA TYR A 36 12.06 1.17 -14.85
C TYR A 36 11.52 -0.26 -14.90
N ASN A 37 10.20 -0.48 -14.95
CA ASN A 37 9.63 -1.79 -14.64
C ASN A 37 8.68 -2.35 -15.70
N ILE A 38 7.96 -1.50 -16.45
CA ILE A 38 6.84 -1.97 -17.27
C ILE A 38 7.27 -2.95 -18.37
N GLU A 39 8.44 -2.75 -18.99
CA GLU A 39 8.97 -3.66 -20.01
C GLU A 39 9.22 -5.06 -19.44
N ASP A 40 9.92 -5.15 -18.30
CA ASP A 40 10.19 -6.42 -17.60
C ASP A 40 8.88 -7.09 -17.12
N MET A 41 7.91 -6.31 -16.62
CA MET A 41 6.60 -6.84 -16.26
C MET A 41 5.88 -7.47 -17.46
N GLN A 42 5.95 -6.84 -18.63
CA GLN A 42 5.32 -7.33 -19.86
C GLN A 42 6.02 -8.58 -20.40
N GLU A 43 7.35 -8.65 -20.33
CA GLU A 43 8.11 -9.87 -20.64
C GLU A 43 7.71 -11.05 -19.74
N LYS A 44 7.37 -10.76 -18.48
CA LYS A 44 6.87 -11.74 -17.50
C LYS A 44 5.37 -12.05 -17.61
N GLY A 45 4.67 -11.47 -18.59
CA GLY A 45 3.27 -11.79 -18.89
C GLY A 45 2.23 -10.75 -18.45
N CYS A 46 2.65 -9.61 -17.90
CA CYS A 46 1.76 -8.48 -17.66
C CYS A 46 1.18 -7.97 -18.99
N ARG A 47 -0.13 -7.73 -19.03
CA ARG A 47 -0.82 -7.17 -20.22
C ARG A 47 -1.24 -5.72 -20.04
N LEU A 48 -0.87 -5.11 -18.93
CA LEU A 48 -1.21 -3.74 -18.59
C LEU A 48 -0.11 -2.79 -19.06
N SER A 49 -0.48 -1.55 -19.35
CA SER A 49 0.46 -0.42 -19.45
C SER A 49 0.75 0.17 -18.07
N ALA A 50 1.83 0.96 -17.96
CA ALA A 50 2.15 1.68 -16.74
C ALA A 50 0.99 2.61 -16.32
N GLU A 51 0.38 3.32 -17.27
CA GLU A 51 -0.75 4.22 -17.01
C GLU A 51 -2.03 3.50 -16.54
N GLN A 52 -2.22 2.24 -16.93
CA GLN A 52 -3.34 1.43 -16.42
C GLN A 52 -3.10 1.02 -14.96
N ILE A 53 -1.84 0.92 -14.53
CA ILE A 53 -1.47 0.61 -13.14
C ILE A 53 -1.54 1.88 -12.29
N TYR A 54 -0.92 2.97 -12.76
CA TYR A 54 -0.90 4.26 -12.07
C TYR A 54 -0.96 5.43 -13.06
N SER A 55 -1.90 6.35 -12.87
CA SER A 55 -1.99 7.59 -13.64
C SER A 55 -2.62 8.70 -12.81
N ILE A 56 -2.17 9.94 -13.01
CA ILE A 56 -2.81 11.14 -12.47
C ILE A 56 -3.89 11.72 -13.41
N ASN A 57 -3.90 11.27 -14.67
CA ASN A 57 -4.71 11.86 -15.74
C ASN A 57 -5.98 11.04 -16.05
N GLN A 58 -6.05 9.80 -15.58
CA GLN A 58 -7.18 8.89 -15.79
C GLN A 58 -7.35 7.93 -14.62
N ASP A 59 -8.47 7.21 -14.58
CA ASP A 59 -8.70 6.17 -13.59
C ASP A 59 -7.79 4.95 -13.87
N CYS A 60 -7.13 4.45 -12.84
CA CYS A 60 -6.13 3.38 -12.91
C CYS A 60 -6.31 2.35 -11.79
N LEU A 61 -5.53 1.26 -11.76
CA LEU A 61 -5.64 0.25 -10.72
C LEU A 61 -5.31 0.78 -9.32
N ALA A 62 -4.37 1.72 -9.21
CA ALA A 62 -4.02 2.34 -7.94
C ALA A 62 -5.21 3.06 -7.27
N ASP A 63 -6.20 3.53 -8.04
CA ASP A 63 -7.43 4.15 -7.49
C ASP A 63 -8.33 3.16 -6.72
N ALA A 64 -8.11 1.85 -6.87
CA ALA A 64 -8.84 0.80 -6.16
C ALA A 64 -8.05 0.23 -4.96
N VAL A 65 -6.80 0.64 -4.76
CA VAL A 65 -5.93 0.16 -3.68
C VAL A 65 -5.88 1.20 -2.58
N VAL A 66 -6.08 0.79 -1.34
CA VAL A 66 -6.24 1.71 -0.21
C VAL A 66 -5.34 1.35 0.97
N ILE A 67 -4.94 2.37 1.73
CA ILE A 67 -4.45 2.14 3.09
C ILE A 67 -5.70 1.86 3.94
N PHE A 68 -5.70 0.69 4.57
CA PHE A 68 -6.72 0.29 5.53
C PHE A 68 -6.23 0.53 6.95
N GLY A 69 -6.93 1.39 7.69
CA GLY A 69 -6.56 1.77 9.05
C GLY A 69 -5.20 2.48 9.09
N ARG A 70 -4.28 1.94 9.89
CA ARG A 70 -2.97 2.58 10.18
C ARG A 70 -1.77 1.91 9.52
N GLY A 71 -1.96 0.87 8.72
CA GLY A 71 -0.82 0.16 8.12
C GLY A 71 -1.13 -1.09 7.31
N CYS A 72 -2.39 -1.46 7.13
CA CYS A 72 -2.75 -2.54 6.21
C CYS A 72 -3.06 -1.99 4.83
N THR A 73 -3.07 -2.89 3.84
CA THR A 73 -3.64 -2.61 2.52
C THR A 73 -5.03 -3.22 2.45
N GLY A 74 -5.92 -2.58 1.71
CA GLY A 74 -7.15 -3.20 1.23
C GLY A 74 -7.41 -2.81 -0.22
N GLU A 75 -8.45 -3.38 -0.79
CA GLU A 75 -8.82 -3.17 -2.18
C GLU A 75 -10.34 -3.04 -2.35
N VAL A 76 -10.76 -2.10 -3.19
CA VAL A 76 -12.17 -1.88 -3.50
C VAL A 76 -12.61 -2.87 -4.57
N ILE A 77 -13.65 -3.65 -4.28
CA ILE A 77 -14.12 -4.76 -5.13
C ILE A 77 -15.57 -4.59 -5.60
N SER A 78 -16.15 -3.39 -5.44
CA SER A 78 -17.49 -3.09 -5.97
C SER A 78 -17.67 -1.60 -6.28
N ALA A 79 -18.67 -1.29 -7.11
CA ALA A 79 -19.09 0.08 -7.41
C ALA A 79 -19.74 0.83 -6.22
N GLU A 80 -19.89 0.19 -5.07
CA GLU A 80 -20.47 0.76 -3.85
C GLU A 80 -19.52 0.62 -2.66
N GLY A 81 -18.22 0.75 -2.91
CA GLY A 81 -17.21 0.97 -1.88
C GLY A 81 -16.95 -0.23 -0.96
N LEU A 82 -17.34 -1.45 -1.36
CA LEU A 82 -16.96 -2.68 -0.65
C LEU A 82 -15.44 -2.86 -0.75
N VAL A 83 -14.79 -2.97 0.40
CA VAL A 83 -13.36 -3.17 0.59
C VAL A 83 -13.10 -4.59 1.10
N LEU A 84 -12.17 -5.28 0.46
CA LEU A 84 -11.57 -6.51 0.94
C LEU A 84 -10.23 -6.18 1.61
N THR A 85 -9.97 -6.79 2.76
CA THR A 85 -8.68 -6.74 3.46
C THR A 85 -8.52 -8.02 4.29
N ASN A 86 -7.41 -8.19 4.98
CA ASN A 86 -7.21 -9.37 5.83
C ASN A 86 -8.10 -9.34 7.09
N HIS A 87 -8.42 -10.52 7.63
CA HIS A 87 -9.13 -10.66 8.90
C HIS A 87 -8.31 -10.03 10.04
N HIS A 88 -7.00 -10.27 10.06
CA HIS A 88 -6.13 -9.68 11.09
C HIS A 88 -6.04 -8.14 10.99
N CYS A 89 -6.18 -7.58 9.78
CA CYS A 89 -6.25 -6.13 9.56
C CYS A 89 -7.55 -5.53 10.10
N GLY A 90 -8.68 -6.21 9.89
CA GLY A 90 -9.99 -5.84 10.44
C GLY A 90 -10.16 -6.16 11.93
N PHE A 91 -9.26 -6.95 12.52
CA PHE A 91 -9.47 -7.58 13.82
C PHE A 91 -9.73 -6.59 14.96
N SER A 92 -9.03 -5.45 14.98
CA SER A 92 -9.25 -4.40 15.99
C SER A 92 -10.69 -3.86 15.94
N ALA A 93 -11.22 -3.63 14.74
CA ALA A 93 -12.60 -3.18 14.55
C ALA A 93 -13.62 -4.29 14.90
N ILE A 94 -13.34 -5.54 14.51
CA ILE A 94 -14.19 -6.69 14.86
C ILE A 94 -14.23 -6.88 16.38
N GLN A 95 -13.09 -6.76 17.06
CA GLN A 95 -12.98 -6.87 18.51
C GLN A 95 -13.72 -5.75 19.22
N SER A 96 -13.57 -4.50 18.79
CA SER A 96 -14.25 -3.35 19.43
C SER A 96 -15.76 -3.38 19.29
N LEU A 97 -16.26 -4.03 18.23
CA LEU A 97 -17.69 -4.26 18.00
C LEU A 97 -18.23 -5.51 18.73
N SER A 98 -17.36 -6.41 19.17
CA SER A 98 -17.75 -7.65 19.84
C SER A 98 -18.13 -7.43 21.31
N SER A 99 -19.09 -8.21 21.79
CA SER A 99 -19.49 -8.27 23.20
C SER A 99 -19.65 -9.72 23.67
N LEU A 100 -19.99 -9.92 24.95
CA LEU A 100 -20.33 -11.26 25.46
C LEU A 100 -21.58 -11.84 24.79
N ASP A 101 -22.57 -10.98 24.50
CA ASP A 101 -23.82 -11.38 23.85
C ASP A 101 -23.65 -11.54 22.34
N ASN A 102 -22.80 -10.71 21.72
CA ASN A 102 -22.53 -10.70 20.28
C ASN A 102 -21.03 -10.85 20.02
N ASN A 103 -20.55 -12.09 20.07
CA ASN A 103 -19.12 -12.38 19.91
C ASN A 103 -18.75 -12.63 18.43
N PHE A 104 -18.45 -11.55 17.70
CA PHE A 104 -18.09 -11.61 16.28
C PHE A 104 -16.72 -12.25 16.03
N ILE A 105 -15.81 -12.20 17.01
CA ILE A 105 -14.53 -12.92 16.93
C ILE A 105 -14.77 -14.44 16.80
N THR A 106 -15.66 -14.99 17.63
CA THR A 106 -15.90 -16.45 17.67
C THR A 106 -16.81 -16.90 16.55
N ASN A 107 -17.88 -16.15 16.28
CA ASN A 107 -18.96 -16.59 15.39
C ASN A 107 -18.86 -16.02 13.98
N GLY A 108 -17.96 -15.05 13.76
CA GLY A 108 -17.99 -14.21 12.56
C GLY A 108 -19.15 -13.22 12.61
N TYR A 109 -19.26 -12.44 11.55
CA TYR A 109 -20.33 -11.46 11.36
C TYR A 109 -20.63 -11.30 9.87
N TRP A 110 -21.90 -11.11 9.51
CA TRP A 110 -22.33 -10.90 8.13
C TRP A 110 -23.57 -10.00 8.12
N ALA A 111 -23.41 -8.75 7.67
CA ALA A 111 -24.53 -7.85 7.45
C ALA A 111 -25.35 -8.33 6.25
N MET A 112 -26.65 -8.59 6.45
CA MET A 112 -27.56 -9.03 5.38
C MET A 112 -28.20 -7.84 4.64
N SER A 113 -28.02 -6.63 5.16
CA SER A 113 -28.53 -5.37 4.63
C SER A 113 -27.57 -4.22 4.95
N ARG A 114 -27.76 -3.04 4.35
CA ARG A 114 -26.87 -1.86 4.59
C ARG A 114 -27.08 -1.26 5.97
N GLU A 115 -28.28 -1.43 6.51
CA GLU A 115 -28.69 -0.98 7.83
C GLU A 115 -28.05 -1.83 8.93
N GLU A 116 -27.67 -3.07 8.61
CA GLU A 116 -26.97 -3.96 9.53
C GLU A 116 -25.46 -3.65 9.61
N GLU A 117 -24.85 -3.04 8.59
CA GLU A 117 -23.41 -2.75 8.55
C GLU A 117 -22.97 -1.89 9.76
N LEU A 118 -21.97 -2.38 10.51
CA LEU A 118 -21.62 -1.82 11.82
C LEU A 118 -20.50 -0.76 11.70
N PRO A 119 -20.69 0.47 12.20
CA PRO A 119 -19.66 1.51 12.10
C PRO A 119 -18.42 1.19 12.92
N GLY A 120 -17.27 1.12 12.25
CA GLY A 120 -15.98 0.90 12.89
C GLY A 120 -15.52 2.14 13.67
N GLN A 121 -14.98 1.94 14.87
CA GLN A 121 -14.43 3.02 15.69
C GLN A 121 -13.00 3.35 15.25
N ASP A 122 -12.71 4.64 15.06
CA ASP A 122 -11.39 5.18 14.68
C ASP A 122 -10.76 4.51 13.44
N LEU A 123 -11.60 3.93 12.57
CA LEU A 123 -11.18 3.26 11.36
C LEU A 123 -11.24 4.22 10.18
N THR A 124 -10.20 4.20 9.35
CA THR A 124 -10.15 5.02 8.14
C THR A 124 -9.76 4.17 6.94
N VAL A 125 -10.22 4.58 5.77
CA VAL A 125 -9.74 4.09 4.48
C VAL A 125 -9.21 5.28 3.70
N THR A 126 -7.97 5.16 3.22
CA THR A 126 -7.25 6.28 2.63
C THR A 126 -6.83 5.95 1.19
N PHE A 127 -7.27 6.77 0.24
CA PHE A 127 -6.96 6.62 -1.19
C PHE A 127 -5.81 7.53 -1.60
N LEU A 128 -4.87 6.99 -2.38
CA LEU A 128 -3.83 7.81 -3.02
C LEU A 128 -4.43 8.61 -4.18
N ARG A 129 -4.30 9.93 -4.14
CA ARG A 129 -4.70 10.81 -5.26
C ARG A 129 -3.57 10.96 -6.28
N TYR A 130 -2.39 11.34 -5.80
CA TYR A 130 -1.20 11.48 -6.63
C TYR A 130 0.09 11.45 -5.81
N ILE A 131 1.19 11.23 -6.52
CA ILE A 131 2.57 11.25 -6.05
C ILE A 131 3.28 12.35 -6.85
N GLU A 132 4.07 13.19 -6.18
CA GLU A 132 4.91 14.21 -6.80
C GLU A 132 6.35 14.06 -6.29
N ASP A 133 7.33 14.10 -7.19
CA ASP A 133 8.73 14.28 -6.81
C ASP A 133 8.95 15.74 -6.39
N VAL A 134 9.28 15.94 -5.12
CA VAL A 134 9.52 17.25 -4.52
C VAL A 134 10.97 17.41 -4.05
N THR A 135 11.88 16.54 -4.52
CA THR A 135 13.28 16.52 -4.11
C THR A 135 13.94 17.89 -4.25
N GLU A 136 13.79 18.53 -5.42
CA GLU A 136 14.38 19.86 -5.66
C GLU A 136 13.84 20.93 -4.69
N LYS A 137 12.53 20.90 -4.40
CA LYS A 137 11.88 21.84 -3.47
C LYS A 137 12.34 21.62 -2.03
N ILE A 138 12.55 20.36 -1.63
CA ILE A 138 13.05 20.04 -0.30
C ILE A 138 14.52 20.43 -0.13
N MET A 139 15.33 20.26 -1.18
CA MET A 139 16.76 20.58 -1.15
C MET A 139 17.06 22.07 -1.34
N GLU A 140 16.05 22.90 -1.59
CA GLU A 140 16.21 24.34 -1.77
C GLU A 140 16.81 25.01 -0.52
N GLY A 141 17.87 25.79 -0.73
CA GLY A 141 18.56 26.51 0.35
C GLY A 141 19.60 25.68 1.11
N ILE A 142 19.82 24.41 0.74
CA ILE A 142 20.90 23.59 1.28
C ILE A 142 22.20 23.85 0.52
N ASP A 143 23.28 24.11 1.26
CA ASP A 143 24.64 24.26 0.71
C ASP A 143 25.60 23.20 1.29
N HIS A 144 26.64 22.86 0.52
CA HIS A 144 27.68 21.92 0.92
C HIS A 144 28.51 22.40 2.12
N SER A 145 28.50 23.70 2.42
CA SER A 145 29.19 24.27 3.59
C SER A 145 28.46 24.04 4.92
N MET A 146 27.18 23.64 4.88
CA MET A 146 26.36 23.40 6.06
C MET A 146 26.72 22.06 6.72
N ASP A 147 26.63 22.03 8.05
CA ASP A 147 26.66 20.77 8.79
C ASP A 147 25.32 20.00 8.66
N ASP A 148 25.31 18.73 9.08
CA ASP A 148 24.15 17.87 8.86
C ASP A 148 22.94 18.27 9.71
N GLU A 149 23.15 18.90 10.87
CA GLU A 149 22.06 19.42 11.71
C GLU A 149 21.37 20.61 11.03
N GLN A 150 22.15 21.53 10.45
CA GLN A 150 21.64 22.65 9.68
C GLN A 150 20.85 22.19 8.46
N LYS A 151 21.36 21.18 7.73
CA LYS A 151 20.64 20.60 6.58
C LYS A 151 19.30 20.01 7.01
N GLU A 152 19.28 19.21 8.07
CA GLU A 152 18.05 18.57 8.56
C GLU A 152 17.01 19.60 9.00
N LEU A 153 17.42 20.70 9.64
CA LEU A 153 16.52 21.80 10.01
C LEU A 153 15.87 22.46 8.78
N ILE A 154 16.64 22.67 7.71
CA ILE A 154 16.12 23.23 6.45
C ILE A 154 15.17 22.23 5.78
N ILE A 155 15.54 20.95 5.70
CA ILE A 155 14.70 19.87 5.16
C ILE A 155 13.36 19.83 5.89
N GLN A 156 13.37 19.77 7.22
CA GLN A 156 12.14 19.72 8.03
C GLN A 156 11.28 20.97 7.84
N LYS A 157 11.91 22.15 7.75
CA LYS A 157 11.20 23.41 7.46
C LYS A 157 10.53 23.36 6.09
N ASN A 158 11.25 22.95 5.04
CA ASN A 158 10.74 22.87 3.68
C ASN A 158 9.60 21.83 3.58
N MET A 159 9.76 20.66 4.22
CA MET A 159 8.71 19.65 4.33
C MET A 159 7.46 20.19 5.01
N HIS A 160 7.61 20.92 6.11
CA HIS A 160 6.49 21.51 6.84
C HIS A 160 5.72 22.54 6.00
N GLN A 161 6.44 23.40 5.26
CA GLN A 161 5.83 24.40 4.39
C GLN A 161 5.02 23.74 3.27
N LEU A 162 5.63 22.78 2.54
CA LEU A 162 4.95 22.09 1.43
C LEU A 162 3.75 21.26 1.90
N THR A 163 3.82 20.64 3.07
CA THR A 163 2.69 19.87 3.63
C THR A 163 1.55 20.76 4.11
N ALA A 164 1.84 21.94 4.67
CA ALA A 164 0.84 22.91 5.07
C ALA A 164 0.06 23.47 3.86
N ASP A 165 0.76 23.77 2.77
CA ASP A 165 0.15 24.27 1.53
C ASP A 165 -0.77 23.24 0.86
N GLY A 166 -0.46 21.94 1.01
CA GLY A 166 -1.25 20.84 0.45
C GLY A 166 -2.39 20.30 1.33
N SER A 167 -2.47 20.68 2.61
CA SER A 167 -3.45 20.15 3.57
C SER A 167 -4.72 21.02 3.67
N GLY A 168 -5.30 21.36 2.52
CA GLY A 168 -6.54 22.13 2.44
C GLY A 168 -7.79 21.25 2.33
N GLY A 169 -8.69 21.34 3.31
CA GLY A 169 -10.05 20.79 3.23
C GLY A 169 -10.35 19.60 4.16
N ASN A 170 -11.64 19.36 4.42
CA ASN A 170 -12.10 18.19 5.17
C ASN A 170 -11.77 16.92 4.39
N GLY A 171 -10.87 16.09 4.90
CA GLY A 171 -10.59 14.77 4.36
C GLY A 171 -9.42 14.63 3.39
N SER A 172 -8.66 15.70 3.10
CA SER A 172 -7.38 15.57 2.39
C SER A 172 -6.23 15.41 3.39
N ARG A 173 -5.25 14.56 3.07
CA ARG A 173 -4.00 14.40 3.85
C ARG A 173 -2.81 14.40 2.92
N THR A 174 -1.88 15.33 3.18
CA THR A 174 -0.61 15.41 2.46
C THR A 174 0.53 14.95 3.35
N ILE A 175 1.38 14.05 2.86
CA ILE A 175 2.60 13.61 3.56
C ILE A 175 3.78 13.68 2.60
N ILE A 176 4.95 14.02 3.13
CA ILE A 176 6.22 13.91 2.39
C ILE A 176 7.03 12.80 3.06
N LYS A 177 7.62 11.93 2.24
CA LYS A 177 8.48 10.84 2.69
C LYS A 177 9.83 10.92 1.98
N SER A 178 10.88 10.68 2.78
CA SER A 178 12.23 10.48 2.30
C SER A 178 12.37 9.07 1.75
N PHE A 179 13.01 8.95 0.59
CA PHE A 179 13.38 7.70 -0.06
C PHE A 179 14.91 7.65 -0.21
N TYR A 180 15.44 6.45 -0.37
CA TYR A 180 16.87 6.20 -0.56
C TYR A 180 17.75 6.92 0.48
N TYR A 181 17.38 6.84 1.77
CA TYR A 181 18.09 7.47 2.90
C TYR A 181 18.28 9.00 2.77
N GLY A 182 17.30 9.72 2.23
CA GLY A 182 17.33 11.19 2.12
C GLY A 182 17.86 11.71 0.79
N ASN A 183 18.09 10.83 -0.19
CA ASN A 183 18.50 11.26 -1.53
C ASN A 183 17.32 11.75 -2.38
N GLU A 184 16.10 11.26 -2.10
CA GLU A 184 14.89 11.66 -2.83
C GLU A 184 13.73 11.91 -1.85
N TYR A 185 12.82 12.81 -2.23
CA TYR A 185 11.64 13.15 -1.44
C TYR A 185 10.40 13.15 -2.31
N TYR A 186 9.41 12.34 -1.92
CA TYR A 186 8.14 12.25 -2.61
C TYR A 186 7.01 12.75 -1.72
N LEU A 187 6.15 13.60 -2.31
CA LEU A 187 4.91 14.07 -1.73
C LEU A 187 3.77 13.16 -2.17
N PHE A 188 2.94 12.76 -1.22
CA PHE A 188 1.76 11.94 -1.44
C PHE A 188 0.54 12.69 -0.94
N VAL A 189 -0.46 12.84 -1.79
CA VAL A 189 -1.77 13.40 -1.41
C VAL A 189 -2.79 12.30 -1.37
N TYR A 190 -3.58 12.29 -0.30
CA TYR A 190 -4.58 11.28 -0.04
C TYR A 190 -5.96 11.87 0.27
N ASP A 191 -7.01 11.13 -0.04
CA ASP A 191 -8.36 11.34 0.49
C ASP A 191 -8.63 10.32 1.61
N VAL A 192 -9.09 10.79 2.77
CA VAL A 192 -9.24 10.02 4.01
C VAL A 192 -10.71 9.90 4.40
N PHE A 193 -11.29 8.74 4.16
CA PHE A 193 -12.66 8.38 4.55
C PHE A 193 -12.70 7.88 5.99
N ARG A 194 -13.69 8.35 6.76
CA ARG A 194 -13.78 8.14 8.22
C ARG A 194 -15.06 7.43 8.66
N ASP A 195 -16.02 7.20 7.75
CA ASP A 195 -17.18 6.33 7.98
C ASP A 195 -16.95 4.99 7.27
N ILE A 196 -16.34 4.05 7.98
CA ILE A 196 -16.01 2.71 7.47
C ILE A 196 -16.76 1.68 8.30
N ARG A 197 -17.58 0.85 7.64
CA ARG A 197 -18.49 -0.06 8.33
C ARG A 197 -18.13 -1.52 8.06
N LEU A 198 -18.17 -2.36 9.08
CA LEU A 198 -17.97 -3.80 8.97
C LEU A 198 -19.16 -4.42 8.23
N VAL A 199 -18.87 -5.14 7.15
CA VAL A 199 -19.85 -5.86 6.33
C VAL A 199 -19.81 -7.35 6.63
N GLY A 200 -18.60 -7.93 6.71
CA GLY A 200 -18.45 -9.36 6.85
C GLY A 200 -17.10 -9.76 7.41
N ALA A 201 -17.08 -10.76 8.29
CA ALA A 201 -15.87 -11.39 8.76
C ALA A 201 -16.15 -12.88 9.05
N PRO A 202 -15.29 -13.79 8.60
CA PRO A 202 -15.37 -15.18 9.02
C PRO A 202 -15.10 -15.31 10.53
N PRO A 203 -15.53 -16.40 11.18
CA PRO A 203 -15.10 -16.69 12.54
C PRO A 203 -13.58 -16.82 12.61
N ASN A 204 -12.99 -16.50 13.77
CA ASN A 204 -11.54 -16.56 13.98
C ASN A 204 -10.95 -17.96 13.74
N SER A 205 -11.74 -19.02 13.88
CA SER A 205 -11.34 -20.39 13.52
C SER A 205 -11.03 -20.57 12.03
N ILE A 206 -11.52 -19.68 11.16
CA ILE A 206 -11.21 -19.62 9.73
C ILE A 206 -10.22 -18.48 9.46
N GLY A 207 -10.53 -17.28 9.97
CA GLY A 207 -9.75 -16.05 9.74
C GLY A 207 -8.33 -16.09 10.31
N ASN A 208 -8.09 -16.92 11.33
CA ASN A 208 -6.79 -17.16 11.93
C ASN A 208 -6.55 -18.66 12.18
N PHE A 209 -6.99 -19.52 11.24
CA PHE A 209 -6.74 -20.96 11.29
C PHE A 209 -5.23 -21.25 11.40
N GLY A 210 -4.86 -22.18 12.28
CA GLY A 210 -3.48 -22.51 12.63
C GLY A 210 -2.82 -21.54 13.63
N SER A 211 -3.35 -20.31 13.75
CA SER A 211 -2.88 -19.25 14.66
C SER A 211 -1.35 -19.13 14.63
N ASP A 212 -0.72 -18.99 15.80
CA ASP A 212 0.73 -18.85 15.96
C ASP A 212 1.54 -20.02 15.39
N GLN A 213 1.00 -21.25 15.37
CA GLN A 213 1.74 -22.42 14.89
C GLN A 213 2.00 -22.37 13.38
N ASP A 214 1.01 -21.86 12.65
CA ASP A 214 1.10 -21.73 11.19
C ASP A 214 1.58 -20.33 10.78
N ASN A 215 1.71 -19.38 11.71
CA ASN A 215 2.16 -18.04 11.39
C ASN A 215 3.58 -18.07 10.79
N TRP A 216 3.79 -17.31 9.72
CA TRP A 216 5.01 -17.34 8.90
C TRP A 216 5.35 -18.68 8.21
N MET A 217 4.41 -19.63 8.17
CA MET A 217 4.63 -20.94 7.54
C MET A 217 3.89 -21.09 6.20
N TRP A 218 4.51 -21.88 5.32
CA TRP A 218 3.92 -22.51 4.14
C TRP A 218 4.16 -24.03 4.21
N PRO A 219 3.20 -24.92 3.87
CA PRO A 219 1.84 -24.67 3.35
C PRO A 219 0.92 -23.91 4.32
N ARG A 220 -0.08 -23.20 3.77
CA ARG A 220 -1.04 -22.41 4.55
C ARG A 220 -2.48 -22.68 4.14
N HIS A 221 -3.40 -22.70 5.12
CA HIS A 221 -4.83 -22.99 4.92
C HIS A 221 -5.77 -21.98 5.61
N THR A 222 -5.28 -20.77 5.89
CA THR A 222 -6.02 -19.72 6.59
C THR A 222 -6.89 -18.91 5.63
N GLY A 223 -8.17 -18.73 5.96
CA GLY A 223 -9.10 -17.85 5.24
C GLY A 223 -9.03 -16.42 5.76
N ASP A 224 -7.86 -15.78 5.66
CA ASP A 224 -7.56 -14.49 6.28
C ASP A 224 -8.15 -13.31 5.50
N PHE A 225 -9.46 -13.08 5.63
CA PHE A 225 -10.14 -11.95 5.01
C PHE A 225 -11.23 -11.33 5.88
N SER A 226 -11.54 -10.07 5.63
CA SER A 226 -12.71 -9.36 6.15
C SER A 226 -13.19 -8.33 5.13
N LEU A 227 -14.46 -7.96 5.24
CA LEU A 227 -15.17 -7.06 4.33
C LEU A 227 -15.64 -5.84 5.09
N PHE A 228 -15.33 -4.68 4.54
CA PHE A 228 -15.79 -3.38 5.04
C PHE A 228 -16.42 -2.59 3.90
N ARG A 229 -17.16 -1.53 4.22
CA ARG A 229 -17.68 -0.59 3.24
C ARG A 229 -17.35 0.83 3.62
N ILE A 230 -16.95 1.58 2.61
CA ILE A 230 -16.69 3.01 2.71
C ILE A 230 -18.02 3.76 2.52
N TYR A 231 -18.33 4.65 3.44
CA TYR A 231 -19.44 5.59 3.34
C TYR A 231 -18.91 7.02 3.14
N ALA A 232 -19.69 7.81 2.42
CA ALA A 232 -19.38 9.18 2.04
C ALA A 232 -20.61 10.08 2.25
N ASP A 233 -20.40 11.39 2.20
CA ASP A 233 -21.52 12.32 2.14
C ASP A 233 -22.27 12.24 0.79
N LYS A 234 -23.29 13.10 0.64
CA LYS A 234 -24.14 13.14 -0.56
C LYS A 234 -23.39 13.56 -1.83
N ASP A 235 -22.24 14.21 -1.68
CA ASP A 235 -21.37 14.65 -2.78
C ASP A 235 -20.26 13.63 -3.06
N ASN A 236 -20.33 12.44 -2.44
CA ASN A 236 -19.35 11.36 -2.54
C ASN A 236 -17.96 11.74 -1.97
N MET A 237 -17.93 12.69 -1.01
CA MET A 237 -16.73 13.19 -0.37
C MET A 237 -16.50 12.56 1.01
N PRO A 238 -15.26 12.57 1.53
CA PRO A 238 -14.96 12.00 2.83
C PRO A 238 -15.68 12.73 3.97
N ALA A 239 -16.44 11.97 4.76
CA ALA A 239 -17.21 12.48 5.89
C ALA A 239 -16.96 11.66 7.15
N ASP A 240 -17.26 12.28 8.30
CA ASP A 240 -17.40 11.55 9.56
C ASP A 240 -18.69 10.72 9.53
N TYR A 241 -18.82 9.77 10.46
CA TYR A 241 -20.02 8.94 10.56
C TYR A 241 -21.30 9.79 10.65
N SER A 242 -22.25 9.45 9.79
CA SER A 242 -23.62 9.96 9.83
C SER A 242 -24.57 8.85 9.37
N PRO A 243 -25.75 8.72 10.00
CA PRO A 243 -26.79 7.81 9.50
C PRO A 243 -27.26 8.16 8.09
N ASP A 244 -27.06 9.41 7.64
CA ASP A 244 -27.45 9.88 6.30
C ASP A 244 -26.36 9.67 5.22
N ASN A 245 -25.18 9.20 5.60
CA ASN A 245 -24.12 8.90 4.64
C ASN A 245 -24.55 7.76 3.72
N ILE A 246 -24.05 7.79 2.49
CA ILE A 246 -24.35 6.79 1.46
C ILE A 246 -23.10 5.99 1.09
N PRO A 247 -23.23 4.77 0.54
CA PRO A 247 -22.09 4.01 0.04
C PRO A 247 -21.25 4.83 -0.96
N TYR A 248 -19.95 4.88 -0.71
CA TYR A 248 -18.99 5.57 -1.58
C TYR A 248 -18.96 4.92 -2.96
N LYS A 249 -18.96 5.75 -4.00
CA LYS A 249 -18.79 5.35 -5.40
C LYS A 249 -17.33 5.57 -5.79
N PRO A 250 -16.53 4.50 -5.92
CA PRO A 250 -15.11 4.63 -6.24
C PRO A 250 -14.90 4.99 -7.70
N ARG A 251 -13.75 5.61 -8.00
CA ARG A 251 -13.28 5.82 -9.38
C ARG A 251 -13.01 4.49 -10.09
N LYS A 252 -12.43 3.54 -9.35
CA LYS A 252 -12.11 2.18 -9.83
C LYS A 252 -12.41 1.14 -8.76
N HIS A 253 -12.75 -0.06 -9.18
CA HIS A 253 -12.79 -1.25 -8.33
C HIS A 253 -12.27 -2.45 -9.12
N PHE A 254 -11.79 -3.47 -8.42
CA PHE A 254 -11.34 -4.72 -9.02
C PHE A 254 -12.51 -5.64 -9.33
N GLU A 255 -12.41 -6.30 -10.48
CA GLU A 255 -13.24 -7.47 -10.80
C GLU A 255 -12.58 -8.72 -10.21
N ILE A 256 -13.38 -9.62 -9.66
CA ILE A 256 -12.89 -10.87 -9.08
C ILE A 256 -12.97 -11.97 -10.14
N SER A 257 -11.80 -12.47 -10.55
CA SER A 257 -11.71 -13.63 -11.45
C SER A 257 -12.14 -14.92 -10.75
N LEU A 258 -12.94 -15.73 -11.44
CA LEU A 258 -13.33 -17.08 -11.00
C LEU A 258 -12.56 -18.20 -11.70
N ASN A 259 -11.56 -17.84 -12.52
CA ASN A 259 -10.83 -18.80 -13.36
C ASN A 259 -9.74 -19.57 -12.60
N GLY A 260 -9.48 -19.23 -11.33
CA GLY A 260 -8.37 -19.79 -10.55
C GLY A 260 -7.00 -19.22 -10.95
N VAL A 261 -5.95 -19.86 -10.46
CA VAL A 261 -4.54 -19.50 -10.70
C VAL A 261 -3.72 -20.76 -10.99
N HIS A 262 -2.68 -20.62 -11.79
CA HIS A 262 -1.76 -21.67 -12.16
C HIS A 262 -0.30 -21.27 -11.89
N GLU A 263 0.56 -22.28 -11.73
CA GLU A 263 2.00 -22.04 -11.60
C GLU A 263 2.53 -21.33 -12.85
N GLY A 264 3.28 -20.24 -12.63
CA GLY A 264 3.84 -19.41 -13.69
C GLY A 264 2.94 -18.26 -14.17
N ASP A 265 1.72 -18.13 -13.64
CA ASP A 265 0.89 -16.96 -13.91
C ASP A 265 1.55 -15.68 -13.39
N PHE A 266 1.46 -14.60 -14.17
CA PHE A 266 1.93 -13.29 -13.74
C PHE A 266 1.09 -12.77 -12.56
N THR A 267 1.77 -12.35 -11.50
CA THR A 267 1.13 -11.72 -10.34
C THR A 267 1.73 -10.36 -10.07
N MET A 268 0.87 -9.37 -9.80
CA MET A 268 1.28 -8.04 -9.34
C MET A 268 0.58 -7.75 -8.02
N VAL A 269 1.34 -7.28 -7.03
CA VAL A 269 0.81 -6.84 -5.74
C VAL A 269 1.06 -5.35 -5.59
N LEU A 270 -0.02 -4.60 -5.38
CA LEU A 270 0.03 -3.18 -5.04
C LEU A 270 -0.36 -3.03 -3.58
N GLY A 271 0.39 -2.24 -2.82
CA GLY A 271 0.11 -2.02 -1.41
C GLY A 271 1.09 -1.07 -0.75
N TYR A 272 1.02 -1.02 0.58
CA TYR A 272 1.74 -0.05 1.40
C TYR A 272 2.71 -0.74 2.35
N PRO A 273 3.86 -1.24 1.86
CA PRO A 273 4.86 -1.86 2.72
C PRO A 273 5.39 -0.85 3.75
N GLY A 274 5.53 -1.29 4.99
CA GLY A 274 5.92 -0.41 6.10
C GLY A 274 7.41 -0.03 6.09
N SER A 275 8.29 -1.01 6.22
CA SER A 275 9.74 -0.79 6.35
C SER A 275 10.54 -1.93 5.72
N THR A 276 11.68 -1.59 5.14
CA THR A 276 12.70 -2.54 4.64
C THR A 276 14.10 -1.95 4.83
N GLU A 277 15.09 -2.79 5.10
CA GLU A 277 16.48 -2.35 5.35
C GLU A 277 17.47 -3.04 4.40
N GLN A 278 17.21 -2.97 3.09
CA GLN A 278 17.94 -3.72 2.07
C GLN A 278 19.39 -3.25 1.82
N PHE A 279 19.76 -2.06 2.32
CA PHE A 279 21.06 -1.44 2.07
C PHE A 279 21.93 -1.32 3.32
N LEU A 280 21.65 -2.12 4.36
CA LEU A 280 22.54 -2.21 5.52
C LEU A 280 23.90 -2.78 5.11
N TYR A 281 24.96 -2.21 5.66
CA TYR A 281 26.30 -2.79 5.55
C TYR A 281 26.48 -3.90 6.60
N SER A 282 27.28 -4.91 6.24
CA SER A 282 27.71 -6.00 7.12
C SER A 282 28.78 -5.58 8.11
#